data_AF-A0A356XH18-F1
#
_entry.id   AF-A0A356XH18-F1
#
_cell.length_a   1.000
_cell.length_b   1.000
_cell.length_c   1.000
_cell.angle_alpha   90.00
_cell.angle_beta   90.00
_cell.angle_gamma   90.00
#
_symmetry.space_group_name_H-M   'P 1'
#
loop_
_entity.id
_entity.type
_entity.pdbx_description
1 polymer ?
#
loop_
_entity_poly.entity_id
_entity_poly.type
_entity_poly.pdbx_seq_one_letter_code
_entity_poly.pdbx_strand_id
1 'polypeptide(L)'
;SLGTAVVTEKLGKAEEIKGRILAGEDAVTLAKQYSQDPSVSTNGGVFKYNKAQSYDESTGQWSTNQLVAELRDWGINAAVGDVGIVTTQYGFHVMKLEARETSTLESVKSGIIDEFAMAEVEKMIRAWLETDPHDVTLNTRVIDSILPIMK
;
A
#
# COMPACT_ATOMS: atom_id res chain seq x y z
N SER A 1 21.65 2.00 -4.59
CA SER A 1 21.37 1.46 -3.25
C SER A 1 21.77 2.50 -2.22
N LEU A 2 21.04 2.62 -1.10
CA LEU A 2 21.53 3.40 0.04
C LEU A 2 22.78 2.70 0.60
N GLY A 3 23.83 3.46 0.91
CA GLY A 3 25.02 2.89 1.55
C GLY A 3 24.69 2.33 2.93
N THR A 4 25.39 1.29 3.37
CA THR A 4 25.17 0.59 4.65
C THR A 4 25.08 1.54 5.85
N ALA A 5 25.89 2.60 5.87
CA ALA A 5 25.86 3.62 6.93
C ALA A 5 24.51 4.34 7.04
N VAL A 6 23.91 4.72 5.91
CA VAL A 6 22.60 5.40 5.87
C VAL A 6 21.48 4.47 6.31
N VAL A 7 21.57 3.18 5.95
CA VAL A 7 20.60 2.18 6.39
C VAL A 7 20.66 1.99 7.91
N THR A 8 21.86 1.85 8.47
CA THR A 8 22.07 1.72 9.92
C THR A 8 21.58 2.95 10.67
N GLU A 9 21.88 4.15 10.18
CA GLU A 9 21.43 5.40 10.80
C GLU A 9 19.90 5.49 10.84
N LYS A 10 19.23 5.24 9.70
CA LYS A 10 17.77 5.31 9.61
C LYS A 10 17.08 4.26 10.47
N LEU A 11 17.62 3.04 10.52
CA LEU A 11 17.11 1.98 11.40
C LEU A 11 17.31 2.36 12.87
N GLY A 12 18.47 2.90 13.24
CA GLY A 12 18.75 3.39 14.59
C GLY A 12 17.75 4.46 15.02
N LYS A 13 17.40 5.39 14.11
CA LYS A 13 16.37 6.41 14.39
C LYS A 13 14.98 5.81 14.58
N ALA A 14 14.62 4.80 13.78
CA ALA A 14 13.34 4.11 13.93
C ALA A 14 13.26 3.38 15.28
N GLU A 15 14.32 2.71 15.73
CA GLU A 15 14.37 2.04 17.04
C GLU A 15 14.32 3.05 18.20
N GLU A 16 14.96 4.21 18.09
CA GLU A 16 14.85 5.30 19.07
C GLU A 16 13.38 5.75 19.23
N ILE A 17 12.71 6.04 18.11
CA ILE A 17 11.31 6.50 18.11
C ILE A 17 10.38 5.41 18.67
N LYS A 18 10.57 4.15 18.27
CA LYS A 18 9.83 3.01 18.82
C LYS A 18 10.00 2.92 20.34
N GLY A 19 11.21 3.07 20.86
CA GLY A 19 11.49 3.09 22.29
C GLY A 19 10.73 4.20 23.03
N ARG A 20 10.65 5.39 22.43
CA ARG A 20 9.91 6.54 22.99
C ARG A 20 8.40 6.30 23.04
N ILE A 21 7.82 5.72 21.98
CA ILE A 21 6.39 5.33 21.97
C ILE A 21 6.13 4.30 23.06
N LEU A 22 7.00 3.30 23.20
CA LEU A 22 6.89 2.28 24.26
C LEU A 22 7.04 2.86 25.67
N ALA A 23 7.77 3.98 25.82
CA ALA A 23 7.88 4.73 27.07
C ALA A 23 6.66 5.62 27.36
N GLY A 24 5.66 5.66 26.47
CA GLY A 24 4.41 6.39 26.65
C GLY A 24 4.36 7.77 25.99
N GLU A 25 5.35 8.13 25.19
CA GLU A 25 5.25 9.34 24.37
C GLU A 25 4.18 9.20 23.28
N ASP A 26 3.48 10.29 22.98
CA ASP A 26 2.40 10.32 22.00
C ASP A 26 2.93 10.08 20.57
N ALA A 27 2.41 9.04 19.92
CA ALA A 27 2.86 8.62 18.59
C ALA A 27 2.57 9.68 17.52
N VAL A 28 1.45 10.41 17.63
CA VAL A 28 1.09 11.49 16.69
C VAL A 28 2.08 12.65 16.79
N THR A 29 2.48 13.01 18.01
CA THR A 29 3.49 14.05 18.26
C THR A 29 4.83 13.66 17.67
N LEU A 30 5.27 12.41 17.89
CA LEU A 30 6.50 11.88 17.31
C LEU A 30 6.44 11.80 15.79
N ALA A 31 5.30 11.38 15.22
CA ALA A 31 5.10 11.36 13.78
C ALA A 31 5.24 12.76 13.18
N LYS A 32 4.58 13.77 13.75
CA LYS A 32 4.68 15.17 13.28
C LYS A 32 6.10 15.73 13.36
N GLN A 33 6.89 15.26 14.32
CA GLN A 33 8.26 15.74 14.51
C GLN A 33 9.28 15.06 13.59
N TYR A 34 9.12 13.76 13.34
CA TYR A 34 10.18 12.95 12.73
C TYR A 34 9.80 12.26 11.42
N SER A 35 8.51 12.16 11.09
CA SER A 35 8.08 11.47 9.87
C SER A 35 8.52 12.24 8.62
N GLN A 36 8.94 11.47 7.61
CA GLN A 36 9.26 11.98 6.28
C GLN A 36 8.06 11.87 5.32
N ASP A 37 6.94 11.30 5.79
CA ASP A 37 5.70 11.23 5.01
C ASP A 37 4.97 12.59 5.06
N PRO A 38 4.76 13.26 3.90
CA PRO A 38 4.10 14.55 3.84
C PRO A 38 2.65 14.53 4.35
N SER A 39 1.98 13.37 4.30
CA SER A 39 0.59 13.22 4.75
C SER A 39 0.44 13.44 6.26
N VAL A 40 1.51 13.25 7.05
CA VAL A 40 1.49 13.40 8.51
C VAL A 40 1.13 14.82 8.95
N SER A 41 1.42 15.82 8.13
CA SER A 41 1.02 17.20 8.40
C SER A 41 -0.50 17.38 8.50
N THR A 42 -1.26 16.55 7.77
CA THR A 42 -2.72 16.62 7.71
C THR A 42 -3.40 15.54 8.55
N ASN A 43 -2.93 14.28 8.48
CA ASN A 43 -3.55 13.14 9.15
C ASN A 43 -2.90 12.77 10.50
N GLY A 44 -1.81 13.44 10.90
CA GLY A 44 -1.08 13.14 12.13
C GLY A 44 -0.39 11.77 12.14
N GLY A 45 -0.25 11.12 10.99
CA GLY A 45 0.27 9.75 10.86
C GLY A 45 -0.76 8.67 11.18
N VAL A 46 -2.05 9.02 11.26
CA VAL A 46 -3.13 8.08 11.57
C VAL A 46 -3.79 7.60 10.28
N PHE A 47 -3.90 6.28 10.14
CA PHE A 47 -4.55 5.64 9.00
C PHE A 47 -5.64 4.69 9.49
N LYS A 48 -6.83 4.79 8.91
CA LYS A 48 -7.91 3.81 9.07
C LYS A 48 -7.92 2.87 7.87
N TYR A 49 -7.91 1.57 8.10
CA TYR A 49 -7.90 0.57 7.03
C TYR A 49 -8.58 -0.74 7.46
N ASN A 50 -8.90 -1.56 6.47
CA ASN A 50 -9.36 -2.94 6.61
C ASN A 50 -8.40 -3.87 5.83
N LYS A 51 -8.75 -5.15 5.67
CA LYS A 51 -7.88 -6.12 4.96
C LYS A 51 -7.63 -5.74 3.49
N ALA A 52 -8.60 -5.16 2.82
CA ALA A 52 -8.55 -4.88 1.39
C ALA A 52 -8.19 -3.41 1.08
N GLN A 53 -8.61 -2.47 1.92
CA GLN A 53 -8.67 -1.06 1.59
C GLN A 53 -8.27 -0.16 2.77
N SER A 54 -7.81 1.04 2.44
CA SER A 54 -7.65 2.16 3.37
C SER A 54 -8.83 3.11 3.23
N TYR A 55 -9.23 3.73 4.32
CA TYR A 55 -10.28 4.73 4.34
C TYR A 55 -9.67 6.11 4.10
N ASP A 56 -10.12 6.78 3.04
CA ASP A 56 -9.75 8.15 2.73
C ASP A 56 -10.74 9.10 3.39
N GLU A 57 -10.31 9.76 4.46
CA GLU A 57 -11.15 10.70 5.20
C GLU A 57 -11.56 11.92 4.39
N SER A 58 -10.77 12.31 3.37
CA SER A 58 -11.06 13.48 2.55
C SER A 58 -12.22 13.25 1.59
N THR A 59 -12.42 12.01 1.16
CA THR A 59 -13.49 11.60 0.24
C THR A 59 -14.60 10.81 0.92
N GLY A 60 -14.34 10.27 2.12
CA GLY A 60 -15.24 9.36 2.82
C GLY A 60 -15.36 7.99 2.14
N GLN A 61 -14.36 7.60 1.35
CA GLN A 61 -14.40 6.39 0.52
C GLN A 61 -13.26 5.42 0.86
N TRP A 62 -13.49 4.15 0.59
CA TRP A 62 -12.47 3.10 0.70
C TRP A 62 -11.68 2.98 -0.61
N SER A 63 -10.35 2.89 -0.51
CA SER A 63 -9.43 2.85 -1.65
C SER A 63 -8.23 1.95 -1.37
N THR A 64 -7.66 1.34 -2.40
CA THR A 64 -6.48 0.46 -2.30
C THR A 64 -5.16 1.22 -2.30
N ASN A 65 -5.16 2.54 -2.53
CA ASN A 65 -3.96 3.26 -2.96
C ASN A 65 -3.21 4.02 -1.85
N GLN A 66 -3.63 3.92 -0.59
CA GLN A 66 -3.05 4.73 0.48
C GLN A 66 -2.06 3.97 1.38
N LEU A 67 -2.24 2.67 1.57
CA LEU A 67 -1.39 1.86 2.44
C LEU A 67 -0.85 0.64 1.71
N VAL A 68 0.49 0.54 1.66
CA VAL A 68 1.17 -0.63 1.11
C VAL A 68 0.89 -1.88 1.93
N ALA A 69 0.96 -3.04 1.26
CA ALA A 69 0.56 -4.32 1.83
C ALA A 69 1.33 -4.64 3.12
N GLU A 70 2.62 -4.37 3.18
CA GLU A 70 3.47 -4.70 4.33
C GLU A 70 3.02 -4.00 5.62
N LEU A 71 2.61 -2.72 5.52
CA LEU A 71 2.12 -1.95 6.66
C LEU A 71 0.74 -2.46 7.11
N ARG A 72 -0.11 -2.80 6.15
CA ARG A 72 -1.44 -3.34 6.39
C ARG A 72 -1.37 -4.70 7.06
N ASP A 73 -0.55 -5.60 6.53
CA ASP A 73 -0.37 -6.95 7.04
C ASP A 73 0.18 -6.94 8.46
N TRP A 74 1.15 -6.07 8.74
CA TRP A 74 1.62 -5.88 10.11
C TRP A 74 0.47 -5.48 11.05
N GLY A 75 -0.32 -4.47 10.67
CA GLY A 75 -1.43 -3.99 11.47
C GLY A 75 -2.58 -5.00 11.64
N ILE A 76 -2.86 -5.83 10.63
CA ILE A 76 -3.85 -6.90 10.73
C ILE A 76 -3.44 -7.96 11.76
N ASN A 77 -2.14 -8.24 11.88
CA ASN A 77 -1.59 -9.24 12.80
C ASN A 77 -1.24 -8.69 14.19
N ALA A 78 -1.12 -7.37 14.35
CA ALA A 78 -0.80 -6.72 15.62
C ALA A 78 -1.97 -6.71 16.62
N ALA A 79 -1.66 -6.73 17.92
CA ALA A 79 -2.59 -6.43 19.00
C ALA A 79 -2.69 -4.93 19.27
N VAL A 80 -3.82 -4.47 19.80
CA VAL A 80 -3.98 -3.05 20.18
C VAL A 80 -2.91 -2.69 21.22
N GLY A 81 -2.17 -1.61 20.96
CA GLY A 81 -1.03 -1.17 21.76
C GLY A 81 0.33 -1.65 21.25
N ASP A 82 0.38 -2.62 20.33
CA ASP A 82 1.65 -3.08 19.76
C ASP A 82 2.37 -1.95 19.01
N VAL A 83 3.69 -1.93 19.14
CA VAL A 83 4.58 -1.00 18.44
C VAL A 83 5.67 -1.78 17.71
N GLY A 84 5.82 -1.54 16.41
CA GLY A 84 6.73 -2.30 15.55
C GLY A 84 7.43 -1.42 14.53
N ILE A 85 8.45 -1.99 13.89
CA ILE A 85 9.10 -1.38 12.73
C ILE A 85 8.82 -2.28 11.53
N VAL A 86 8.32 -1.67 10.46
CA VAL A 86 8.07 -2.33 9.18
C VAL A 86 8.99 -1.72 8.13
N THR A 87 9.63 -2.55 7.32
CA THR A 87 10.47 -2.09 6.21
C THR A 87 9.70 -2.19 4.90
N THR A 88 9.70 -1.12 4.12
CA THR A 88 9.13 -1.09 2.78
C THR A 88 10.11 -0.43 1.81
N GLN A 89 9.74 -0.35 0.53
CA GLN A 89 10.51 0.42 -0.45
C GLN A 89 10.72 1.91 -0.09
N TYR A 90 9.87 2.46 0.79
CA TYR A 90 9.98 3.85 1.25
C TYR A 90 10.92 4.02 2.46
N GLY A 91 11.38 2.93 3.07
CA GLY A 91 12.28 2.95 4.24
C GLY A 91 11.72 2.22 5.45
N PHE A 92 11.99 2.75 6.63
CA PHE A 92 11.56 2.18 7.92
C PHE A 92 10.37 2.94 8.47
N HIS A 93 9.34 2.21 8.88
CA HIS A 93 8.08 2.75 9.37
C HIS A 93 7.88 2.30 10.80
N VAL A 94 7.82 3.24 11.74
CA VAL A 94 7.47 2.95 13.13
C VAL A 94 5.96 2.99 13.24
N MET A 95 5.35 1.84 13.54
CA MET A 95 3.92 1.63 13.54
C MET A 95 3.44 1.41 14.98
N LYS A 96 2.26 1.93 15.31
CA LYS A 96 1.52 1.58 16.53
C LYS A 96 0.07 1.25 16.16
N LEU A 97 -0.45 0.14 16.67
CA LEU A 97 -1.87 -0.16 16.51
C LEU A 97 -2.68 0.50 17.62
N GLU A 98 -3.31 1.63 17.31
CA GLU A 98 -4.07 2.43 18.30
C GLU A 98 -5.41 1.80 18.67
N ALA A 99 -6.15 1.26 17.69
CA ALA A 99 -7.48 0.73 17.92
C ALA A 99 -7.83 -0.35 16.88
N ARG A 100 -8.79 -1.21 17.25
CA ARG A 100 -9.37 -2.21 16.35
C ARG A 100 -10.88 -2.25 16.55
N GLU A 101 -11.61 -2.09 15.45
CA GLU A 101 -13.05 -2.24 15.41
C GLU A 101 -13.42 -3.52 14.65
N THR A 102 -14.55 -4.12 15.01
CA THR A 102 -15.08 -5.28 14.26
C THR A 102 -15.94 -4.74 13.13
N SER A 103 -15.55 -5.01 11.88
CA SER A 103 -16.34 -4.67 10.71
C SER A 103 -17.44 -5.71 10.47
N THR A 104 -18.60 -5.28 9.96
CA THR A 104 -19.66 -6.20 9.51
C THR A 104 -19.34 -6.71 8.11
N LEU A 105 -19.85 -7.88 7.73
CA LEU A 105 -19.70 -8.41 6.37
C LEU A 105 -20.17 -7.39 5.32
N GLU A 106 -21.33 -6.78 5.53
CA GLU A 106 -21.88 -5.78 4.61
C GLU A 106 -20.92 -4.59 4.41
N SER A 107 -20.21 -4.16 5.45
CA SER A 107 -19.28 -3.02 5.38
C SER A 107 -17.98 -3.32 4.59
N VAL A 108 -17.63 -4.60 4.43
CA VAL A 108 -16.39 -5.03 3.74
C VAL A 108 -16.65 -5.77 2.43
N LYS A 109 -17.91 -6.08 2.13
CA LYS A 109 -18.33 -6.94 1.01
C LYS A 109 -17.84 -6.44 -0.35
N SER A 110 -17.97 -5.15 -0.63
CA SER A 110 -17.51 -4.56 -1.89
C SER A 110 -16.00 -4.71 -2.05
N GLY A 111 -15.21 -4.34 -1.04
CA GLY A 111 -13.75 -4.48 -1.07
C GLY A 111 -13.29 -5.92 -1.27
N ILE A 112 -13.98 -6.89 -0.64
CA ILE A 112 -13.70 -8.31 -0.85
C ILE A 112 -14.01 -8.73 -2.30
N ILE A 113 -15.18 -8.35 -2.84
CA ILE A 113 -15.56 -8.66 -4.22
C ILE A 113 -14.54 -8.06 -5.20
N ASP A 114 -14.14 -6.81 -5.00
CA ASP A 114 -13.17 -6.13 -5.85
C ASP A 114 -11.82 -6.86 -5.85
N GLU A 115 -11.34 -7.27 -4.68
CA GLU A 115 -10.09 -8.04 -4.54
C GLU A 115 -10.16 -9.38 -5.28
N PHE A 116 -11.22 -10.16 -5.09
CA PHE A 116 -11.41 -11.44 -5.79
C PHE A 116 -11.60 -11.27 -7.31
N ALA A 117 -12.34 -10.24 -7.72
CA ALA A 117 -12.55 -9.94 -9.13
C ALA A 117 -11.23 -9.57 -9.82
N MET A 118 -10.39 -8.74 -9.19
CA MET A 118 -9.08 -8.38 -9.73
C MET A 118 -8.15 -9.59 -9.81
N ALA A 119 -8.15 -10.46 -8.80
CA ALA A 119 -7.35 -11.68 -8.81
C ALA A 119 -7.75 -12.65 -9.94
N GLU A 120 -9.05 -12.83 -10.18
CA GLU A 120 -9.53 -13.68 -11.29
C GLU A 120 -9.23 -13.03 -12.64
N VAL A 121 -9.37 -11.70 -12.78
CA VAL A 121 -8.99 -10.97 -14.00
C VAL A 121 -7.50 -11.13 -14.30
N GLU A 122 -6.63 -11.01 -13.30
CA GLU A 122 -5.19 -11.21 -13.49
C GLU A 122 -4.87 -12.64 -13.94
N LYS A 123 -5.49 -13.63 -13.31
CA LYS A 123 -5.37 -15.04 -13.69
C LYS A 123 -5.87 -15.28 -15.12
N MET A 124 -6.99 -14.68 -15.50
CA MET A 124 -7.50 -14.76 -16.87
C MET A 124 -6.53 -14.14 -17.87
N ILE A 125 -5.98 -12.95 -17.57
CA ILE A 125 -4.95 -12.29 -18.40
C ILE A 125 -3.72 -13.19 -18.56
N ARG A 126 -3.21 -13.77 -17.47
CA ARG A 126 -2.06 -14.68 -17.50
C ARG A 126 -2.35 -15.91 -18.36
N ALA A 127 -3.51 -16.54 -18.16
CA ALA A 127 -3.93 -17.68 -18.98
C ALA A 127 -4.04 -17.29 -20.46
N TRP A 128 -4.56 -16.11 -20.77
CA TRP A 128 -4.64 -15.61 -22.14
C TRP A 128 -3.24 -15.40 -22.76
N LEU A 129 -2.33 -14.77 -22.03
CA LEU A 129 -0.94 -14.57 -22.46
C LEU A 129 -0.16 -15.89 -22.65
N GLU A 130 -0.46 -16.92 -21.86
CA GLU A 130 0.17 -18.24 -21.96
C GLU A 130 -0.44 -19.12 -23.07
N THR A 131 -1.72 -18.91 -23.39
CA THR A 131 -2.44 -19.68 -24.41
C THR A 131 -2.43 -19.04 -25.80
N ASP A 132 -2.07 -17.76 -25.91
CA ASP A 132 -2.02 -17.02 -27.18
C ASP A 132 -0.58 -16.63 -27.58
N PRO A 133 0.14 -17.48 -28.35
CA PRO A 133 1.42 -17.10 -28.96
C PRO A 133 1.28 -16.28 -30.26
N HIS A 134 0.21 -15.49 -30.44
CA HIS A 134 -0.15 -14.61 -31.57
C HIS A 134 -1.34 -15.14 -32.40
N ASP A 135 -2.55 -14.70 -32.06
CA ASP A 135 -3.62 -14.46 -33.04
C ASP A 135 -3.79 -12.96 -33.34
N VAL A 136 -2.68 -12.22 -33.35
CA VAL A 136 -2.62 -10.94 -34.05
C VAL A 136 -2.29 -11.23 -35.51
N THR A 137 -3.29 -11.57 -36.31
CA THR A 137 -3.11 -11.50 -37.77
C THR A 137 -2.98 -10.04 -38.18
N LEU A 138 -1.74 -9.62 -38.48
CA LEU A 138 -1.47 -8.34 -39.14
C LEU A 138 -2.29 -8.28 -40.44
N ASN A 139 -3.29 -7.39 -40.49
CA ASN A 139 -4.00 -7.10 -41.72
C ASN A 139 -3.10 -6.25 -42.62
N THR A 140 -2.16 -6.93 -43.28
CA THR A 140 -1.15 -6.32 -44.17
C THR A 140 -1.81 -5.49 -45.27
N ARG A 141 -3.03 -5.87 -45.72
CA ARG A 141 -3.81 -5.08 -46.69
C ARG A 141 -4.11 -3.66 -46.19
N VAL A 142 -4.39 -3.51 -44.90
CA VAL A 142 -4.62 -2.18 -44.31
C VAL A 142 -3.29 -1.45 -44.19
N ILE A 143 -2.25 -2.09 -43.64
CA ILE A 143 -0.93 -1.45 -43.44
C ILE A 143 -0.29 -0.99 -44.75
N ASP A 144 -0.36 -1.80 -45.81
CA ASP A 144 0.18 -1.46 -47.12
C ASP A 144 -0.60 -0.33 -47.81
N SER A 145 -1.87 -0.09 -47.42
CA SER A 145 -2.69 1.01 -47.95
C SER A 145 -2.38 2.37 -47.30
N ILE A 146 -1.83 2.39 -46.08
CA ILE A 146 -1.49 3.61 -45.34
C ILE A 146 0.01 3.96 -45.38
N LEU A 147 0.89 2.98 -45.56
CA LEU A 147 2.35 3.19 -45.70
C LEU A 147 2.75 4.23 -46.77
N PRO A 148 2.10 4.31 -47.95
CA PRO A 148 2.40 5.34 -48.96
C PRO A 148 1.90 6.74 -48.58
N ILE A 149 0.94 6.84 -47.66
CA ILE A 149 0.33 8.10 -47.20
C ILE A 149 1.14 8.73 -46.06
N MET A 150 1.95 7.93 -45.37
CA MET A 150 2.79 8.35 -44.24
C MET A 150 4.21 8.79 -44.63
N LYS A 151 4.56 8.79 -45.93
CA LYS A 151 5.80 9.36 -46.47
C LYS A 151 5.56 10.77 -47.01
#